data_AF-A0A1Y3AZ96-F1
#
_entry.id   AF-A0A1Y3AZ96-F1
#
_cell.length_a   1.000
_cell.length_b   1.000
_cell.length_c   1.000
_cell.angle_alpha   90.00
_cell.angle_beta   90.00
_cell.angle_gamma   90.00
#
_symmetry.space_group_name_H-M   'P 1'
#
loop_
_entity.id
_entity.type
_entity.pdbx_description
1 polymer ?
#
loop_
_entity_poly.entity_id
_entity_poly.type
_entity_poly.pdbx_seq_one_letter_code
_entity_poly.pdbx_strand_id
1 'polypeptide(L)'
;MKFYKAHLIRRLILDVSIDLDKEEMMVNWLREVGMPADYVNKISRMFQDLKVSEDFNRQYKLCCDKQVGDLINVKILNSSTWSRNMEKENVSLPSEIEELLPKIESFYKNKHNGRNLFWHHQFSYGIVTFHSDNGSYDLDVTSYQAA
;
A
#
# COMPACT_ATOMS: atom_id res chain seq x y z
N MET A 1 16.92 -10.28 12.01
CA MET A 1 16.31 -10.37 10.67
C MET A 1 14.84 -9.96 10.64
N LYS A 2 13.95 -10.53 11.49
CA LYS A 2 12.51 -10.17 11.51
C LYS A 2 12.24 -8.66 11.64
N PHE A 3 13.05 -7.91 12.39
CA PHE A 3 12.85 -6.47 12.62
C PHE A 3 13.11 -5.62 11.38
N TYR A 4 14.24 -5.81 10.68
CA TYR A 4 14.54 -5.05 9.46
C TYR A 4 13.42 -5.16 8.42
N LYS A 5 12.98 -6.40 8.12
CA LYS A 5 11.84 -6.63 7.22
C LYS A 5 10.57 -5.90 7.70
N ALA A 6 10.28 -5.89 9.00
CA ALA A 6 9.11 -5.19 9.55
C ALA A 6 9.19 -3.68 9.32
N HIS A 7 10.32 -3.08 9.66
CA HIS A 7 10.51 -1.65 9.48
C HIS A 7 10.49 -1.26 8.00
N LEU A 8 11.11 -2.06 7.13
CA LEU A 8 11.08 -1.82 5.70
C LEU A 8 9.64 -1.90 5.15
N ILE A 9 8.87 -2.94 5.52
CA ILE A 9 7.45 -3.04 5.12
C ILE A 9 6.69 -1.77 5.50
N ARG A 10 6.85 -1.29 6.76
CA ARG A 10 6.17 -0.07 7.21
C ARG A 10 6.59 1.15 6.39
N ARG A 11 7.88 1.29 6.10
CA ARG A 11 8.39 2.41 5.29
C ARG A 11 7.86 2.40 3.86
N LEU A 12 7.79 1.22 3.25
CA LEU A 12 7.32 1.01 1.88
C LEU A 12 5.80 1.15 1.72
N ILE A 13 5.01 0.72 2.71
CA ILE A 13 3.55 0.88 2.65
C ILE A 13 3.15 2.33 2.92
N LEU A 14 3.80 3.00 3.87
CA LEU A 14 3.46 4.38 4.24
C LEU A 14 4.19 5.44 3.39
N ASP A 15 4.99 5.02 2.41
CA ASP A 15 5.82 5.90 1.57
C ASP A 15 6.68 6.90 2.37
N VAL A 16 7.11 6.51 3.58
CA VAL A 16 7.99 7.32 4.45
C VAL A 16 9.48 7.07 4.18
N SER A 17 9.81 6.33 3.12
CA SER A 17 11.20 6.20 2.69
C SER A 17 11.66 7.50 2.02
N ILE A 18 12.82 8.00 2.44
CA ILE A 18 13.42 9.21 1.86
C ILE A 18 13.90 8.96 0.43
N ASP A 19 14.40 7.75 0.16
CA ASP A 19 15.07 7.40 -1.09
C ASP A 19 14.96 5.89 -1.33
N LEU A 20 14.20 5.50 -2.36
CA LEU A 20 14.01 4.09 -2.71
C LEU A 20 15.29 3.44 -3.24
N ASP A 21 16.17 4.20 -3.89
CA ASP A 21 17.44 3.66 -4.40
C ASP A 21 18.35 3.26 -3.25
N LYS A 22 18.38 4.05 -2.16
CA LYS A 22 19.12 3.69 -0.94
C LYS A 22 18.55 2.45 -0.25
N GLU A 23 17.23 2.28 -0.25
CA GLU A 23 16.60 1.08 0.27
C GLU A 23 16.97 -0.15 -0.58
N GLU A 24 16.98 -0.03 -1.92
CA GLU A 24 17.44 -1.10 -2.82
C GLU A 24 18.94 -1.41 -2.61
N MET A 25 19.78 -0.38 -2.43
CA MET A 25 21.21 -0.54 -2.09
C MET A 25 21.40 -1.31 -0.77
N MET A 26 20.60 -1.03 0.25
CA MET A 26 20.66 -1.76 1.52
C MET A 26 20.33 -3.25 1.34
N VAL A 27 19.41 -3.59 0.43
CA VAL A 27 19.10 -4.99 0.09
C VAL A 27 20.27 -5.67 -0.63
N ASN A 28 20.94 -4.95 -1.53
CA ASN A 28 22.16 -5.45 -2.19
C ASN A 28 23.28 -5.68 -1.17
N TRP A 29 23.48 -4.74 -0.25
CA TRP A 29 24.43 -4.89 0.85
C TRP A 29 24.12 -6.11 1.73
N LEU A 30 22.84 -6.36 2.07
CA LEU A 30 22.45 -7.58 2.78
C LEU A 30 22.83 -8.85 2.02
N ARG A 31 22.74 -8.84 0.68
CA ARG A 31 23.18 -9.96 -0.16
C ARG A 31 24.69 -10.19 -0.04
N GLU A 32 25.49 -9.13 -0.11
CA GLU A 32 26.95 -9.18 -0.05
C GLU A 32 27.48 -9.67 1.30
N VAL A 33 26.82 -9.29 2.40
CA VAL A 33 27.18 -9.74 3.76
C VAL A 33 26.85 -11.23 4.00
N GLY A 34 26.26 -11.92 3.02
CA GLY A 34 25.99 -13.37 3.10
C GLY A 34 24.68 -13.70 3.80
N MET A 35 23.71 -12.78 3.79
CA MET A 35 22.37 -13.06 4.32
C MET A 35 21.67 -14.17 3.52
N PRO A 36 20.77 -14.96 4.14
CA PRO A 36 20.06 -16.03 3.45
C PRO A 36 19.37 -15.54 2.17
N ALA A 37 19.63 -16.21 1.06
CA ALA A 37 19.14 -15.82 -0.26
C ALA A 37 17.61 -15.69 -0.29
N ASP A 38 16.87 -16.62 0.34
CA ASP A 38 15.40 -16.56 0.43
C ASP A 38 14.88 -15.30 1.13
N TYR A 39 15.62 -14.81 2.13
CA TYR A 39 15.25 -13.61 2.87
C TYR A 39 15.47 -12.36 2.01
N VAL A 40 16.63 -12.25 1.36
CA VAL A 40 16.96 -11.15 0.45
C VAL A 40 16.02 -11.13 -0.76
N ASN A 41 15.71 -12.29 -1.33
CA ASN A 41 14.79 -12.44 -2.45
C ASN A 41 13.37 -12.00 -2.09
N LYS A 42 12.87 -12.34 -0.90
CA LYS A 42 11.58 -11.85 -0.40
C LYS A 42 11.56 -10.33 -0.30
N ILE A 43 12.61 -9.72 0.22
CA ILE A 43 12.68 -8.25 0.31
C ILE A 43 12.78 -7.62 -1.09
N SER A 44 13.59 -8.19 -1.98
CA SER A 44 13.72 -7.70 -3.36
C SER A 44 12.37 -7.72 -4.10
N ARG A 45 11.55 -8.76 -3.87
CA ARG A 45 10.19 -8.84 -4.42
C ARG A 45 9.25 -7.74 -3.91
N MET A 46 9.47 -7.18 -2.72
CA MET A 46 8.65 -6.07 -2.22
C MET A 46 8.73 -4.85 -3.14
N PHE A 47 9.93 -4.50 -3.61
CA PHE A 47 10.11 -3.38 -4.54
C PHE A 47 9.44 -3.65 -5.90
N GLN A 48 9.43 -4.90 -6.34
CA GLN A 48 8.71 -5.29 -7.56
C GLN A 48 7.20 -5.14 -7.39
N ASP A 49 6.65 -5.59 -6.26
CA ASP A 49 5.22 -5.45 -5.94
C ASP A 49 4.78 -3.97 -5.88
N LEU A 50 5.66 -3.08 -5.39
CA LEU A 50 5.40 -1.63 -5.41
C LEU A 50 5.34 -1.08 -6.84
N LYS A 51 6.30 -1.42 -7.70
CA LYS A 51 6.32 -0.99 -9.12
C LYS A 51 5.08 -1.48 -9.87
N VAL A 52 4.62 -2.71 -9.59
CA VAL A 52 3.36 -3.25 -10.15
C VAL A 52 2.14 -2.47 -9.63
N SER A 53 2.15 -2.08 -8.35
CA SER A 53 1.08 -1.28 -7.76
C SER A 53 1.01 0.12 -8.38
N GLU A 54 2.15 0.79 -8.60
CA GLU A 54 2.21 2.10 -9.26
C GLU A 54 1.64 2.04 -10.68
N ASP A 55 2.01 1.01 -11.45
CA ASP A 55 1.47 0.81 -12.79
C ASP A 55 -0.05 0.55 -12.76
N PHE A 56 -0.53 -0.24 -11.80
CA PHE A 56 -1.97 -0.43 -11.58
C PHE A 56 -2.68 0.91 -11.32
N ASN A 57 -2.17 1.74 -10.42
CA ASN A 57 -2.75 3.06 -10.12
C ASN A 57 -2.75 3.98 -11.33
N ARG A 58 -1.66 4.02 -12.09
CA ARG A 58 -1.59 4.80 -13.33
C ARG A 58 -2.66 4.36 -14.33
N GLN A 59 -2.85 3.06 -14.50
CA GLN A 59 -3.88 2.54 -15.40
C GLN A 59 -5.29 2.77 -14.87
N TYR A 60 -5.49 2.71 -13.55
CA TYR A 60 -6.78 3.00 -12.92
C TYR A 60 -7.17 4.48 -13.12
N LYS A 61 -6.24 5.40 -12.90
CA LYS A 61 -6.40 6.84 -13.15
C LYS A 61 -6.79 7.17 -14.60
N LEU A 62 -6.29 6.41 -15.58
CA LEU A 62 -6.62 6.60 -16.99
C LEU A 62 -8.03 6.07 -17.35
N CYS A 63 -8.52 5.07 -16.63
CA CYS A 63 -9.78 4.40 -16.93
C CYS A 63 -10.97 4.99 -16.16
N CYS A 64 -10.73 5.51 -14.96
CA CYS A 64 -11.75 6.06 -14.09
C CYS A 64 -11.85 7.59 -14.22
N ASP A 65 -12.86 8.18 -13.59
CA ASP A 65 -12.95 9.64 -13.48
C ASP A 65 -11.67 10.18 -12.84
N LYS A 66 -11.02 11.14 -13.52
CA LYS A 66 -9.74 11.71 -13.09
C LYS A 66 -9.82 12.28 -11.68
N GLN A 67 -10.96 12.86 -11.31
CA GLN A 67 -11.15 13.43 -9.97
C GLN A 67 -11.03 12.38 -8.87
N VAL A 68 -11.64 11.20 -9.06
CA VAL A 68 -11.61 10.10 -8.08
C VAL A 68 -10.29 9.34 -8.15
N GLY A 69 -9.77 9.14 -9.36
CA GLY A 69 -8.51 8.45 -9.59
C GLY A 69 -7.32 9.16 -8.94
N ASP A 70 -7.32 10.49 -8.89
CA ASP A 70 -6.23 11.26 -8.29
C ASP A 70 -6.26 11.30 -6.76
N LEU A 71 -7.43 11.07 -6.15
CA LEU A 71 -7.58 11.07 -4.69
C LEU A 71 -7.06 9.79 -4.03
N ILE A 72 -6.87 8.70 -4.79
CA ILE A 72 -6.67 7.36 -4.21
C ILE A 72 -5.46 6.66 -4.80
N ASN A 73 -4.70 6.03 -3.90
CA ASN A 73 -3.50 5.27 -4.19
C ASN A 73 -3.62 3.87 -3.59
N VAL A 74 -3.69 2.84 -4.43
CA VAL A 74 -3.90 1.45 -4.04
C VAL A 74 -2.61 0.67 -4.12
N LYS A 75 -2.21 0.00 -3.03
CA LYS A 75 -1.04 -0.89 -3.02
C LYS A 75 -1.49 -2.35 -3.11
N ILE A 76 -1.23 -2.99 -4.25
CA ILE A 76 -1.56 -4.38 -4.52
C ILE A 76 -0.33 -5.24 -4.24
N LEU A 77 -0.34 -5.92 -3.10
CA LEU A 77 0.83 -6.59 -2.55
C LEU A 77 0.62 -8.10 -2.47
N ASN A 78 1.68 -8.87 -2.69
CA ASN A 78 1.62 -10.32 -2.56
C ASN A 78 1.62 -10.75 -1.08
N SER A 79 0.53 -11.36 -0.61
CA SER A 79 0.39 -11.79 0.79
C SER A 79 1.55 -12.68 1.27
N SER A 80 2.08 -13.58 0.43
CA SER A 80 3.20 -14.46 0.80
C SER A 80 4.51 -13.72 1.12
N THR A 81 4.69 -12.53 0.54
CA THR A 81 5.88 -11.70 0.73
C THR A 81 5.70 -10.72 1.90
N TRP A 82 4.51 -10.12 2.00
CA TRP A 82 4.22 -8.98 2.88
C TRP A 82 3.53 -9.35 4.18
N SER A 83 2.67 -10.37 4.19
CA SER A 83 1.87 -10.71 5.38
C SER A 83 2.75 -11.24 6.51
N ARG A 84 2.64 -10.62 7.68
CA ARG A 84 2.73 -11.36 8.95
C ARG A 84 1.36 -12.01 9.17
N ASN A 85 1.25 -12.97 10.08
CA ASN A 85 -0.05 -13.50 10.48
C ASN A 85 -0.91 -12.32 10.96
N MET A 86 -1.77 -11.80 10.09
CA MET A 86 -2.62 -10.64 10.37
C MET A 86 -4.03 -11.17 10.48
N GLU A 87 -4.64 -10.96 11.64
CA GLU A 87 -6.06 -11.22 11.81
C GLU A 87 -6.85 -10.21 10.97
N LYS A 88 -7.98 -10.68 10.44
CA LYS A 88 -8.89 -9.83 9.70
C LYS A 88 -9.66 -9.00 10.72
N GLU A 89 -9.34 -7.72 10.82
CA GLU A 89 -10.14 -6.77 11.58
C GLU A 89 -11.17 -6.11 10.67
N ASN A 90 -12.40 -6.00 11.16
CA ASN A 90 -13.46 -5.29 10.47
C ASN A 90 -13.38 -3.81 10.87
N VAL A 91 -13.30 -2.93 9.88
CA VAL A 91 -13.27 -1.47 10.05
C VAL A 91 -14.42 -0.91 9.24
N SER A 92 -15.25 -0.09 9.85
CA SER A 92 -16.23 0.73 9.12
C SER A 92 -15.47 1.84 8.42
N LEU A 93 -15.59 1.95 7.10
CA LEU A 93 -14.90 3.00 6.36
C LEU A 93 -15.89 4.11 6.01
N PRO A 94 -15.41 5.33 5.73
CA PRO A 94 -16.24 6.37 5.11
C PRO A 94 -16.94 5.85 3.86
N SER A 95 -18.19 6.25 3.67
CA SER A 95 -19.06 5.83 2.55
C SER A 95 -18.39 5.98 1.18
N GLU A 96 -17.64 7.06 1.00
CA GLU A 96 -16.93 7.42 -0.22
C GLU A 96 -15.88 6.37 -0.59
N ILE A 97 -15.22 5.80 0.42
CA ILE A 97 -14.24 4.73 0.26
C ILE A 97 -14.96 3.41 0.04
N GLU A 98 -16.00 3.11 0.81
CA GLU A 98 -16.78 1.86 0.67
C GLU A 98 -17.38 1.71 -0.74
N GLU A 99 -17.87 2.80 -1.34
CA GLU A 99 -18.39 2.79 -2.71
C GLU A 99 -17.30 2.56 -3.78
N LEU A 100 -16.04 2.86 -3.46
CA LEU A 100 -14.94 2.72 -4.41
C LEU A 100 -14.31 1.33 -4.40
N LEU A 101 -14.23 0.66 -3.24
CA LEU A 101 -13.58 -0.65 -3.14
C LEU A 101 -14.12 -1.66 -4.19
N PRO A 102 -15.44 -1.80 -4.40
CA PRO A 102 -15.98 -2.70 -5.43
C PRO A 102 -15.57 -2.31 -6.85
N LYS A 103 -15.42 -1.00 -7.14
CA LYS A 103 -14.99 -0.50 -8.45
C LYS A 103 -13.53 -0.87 -8.72
N ILE A 104 -12.66 -0.71 -7.71
CA ILE A 104 -11.25 -1.13 -7.78
C ILE A 104 -11.14 -2.65 -7.94
N GLU A 105 -11.90 -3.43 -7.15
CA GLU A 105 -11.91 -4.88 -7.26
C GLU A 105 -12.33 -5.36 -8.64
N SER A 106 -13.39 -4.76 -9.20
CA SER A 106 -13.89 -5.10 -10.54
C SER A 106 -12.85 -4.79 -11.61
N PHE A 107 -12.21 -3.62 -11.52
CA PHE A 107 -11.12 -3.25 -12.43
C PHE A 107 -9.93 -4.21 -12.34
N TYR A 108 -9.55 -4.63 -11.12
CA TYR A 108 -8.48 -5.60 -10.93
C TYR A 108 -8.85 -6.99 -11.50
N LYS A 109 -10.05 -7.49 -11.20
CA LYS A 109 -10.54 -8.80 -11.68
C LYS A 109 -10.57 -8.86 -13.21
N ASN A 110 -11.00 -7.79 -13.87
CA ASN A 110 -11.04 -7.71 -15.33
C ASN A 110 -9.66 -7.87 -15.98
N LYS A 111 -8.58 -7.46 -15.30
CA LYS A 111 -7.19 -7.61 -15.79
C LYS A 111 -6.50 -8.87 -15.30
N HIS A 112 -6.87 -9.36 -14.12
CA HIS A 112 -6.20 -10.44 -13.43
C HIS A 112 -7.19 -11.53 -13.04
N ASN A 113 -7.56 -12.34 -14.03
CA ASN A 113 -8.44 -13.50 -13.82
C ASN A 113 -7.82 -14.52 -12.87
N GLY A 114 -8.64 -15.06 -11.97
CA GLY A 114 -8.22 -16.10 -11.01
C GLY A 114 -7.49 -15.58 -9.77
N ARG A 115 -7.47 -14.26 -9.52
CA ARG A 115 -6.93 -13.66 -8.30
C ARG A 115 -8.02 -13.00 -7.48
N ASN A 116 -7.93 -13.15 -6.15
CA ASN A 116 -8.78 -12.50 -5.19
C ASN A 116 -7.98 -11.46 -4.39
N LEU A 117 -8.60 -10.31 -4.14
CA LEU A 117 -8.03 -9.27 -3.29
C LEU A 117 -8.53 -9.43 -1.86
N PHE A 118 -7.66 -9.09 -0.90
CA PHE A 118 -8.01 -8.97 0.51
C PHE A 118 -7.56 -7.60 0.99
N TRP A 119 -8.50 -6.83 1.51
CA TRP A 119 -8.21 -5.49 2.01
C TRP A 119 -7.60 -5.54 3.42
N HIS A 120 -6.51 -4.81 3.60
CA HIS A 120 -5.81 -4.66 4.87
C HIS A 120 -5.82 -3.20 5.32
N HIS A 121 -6.98 -2.74 5.82
CA HIS A 121 -7.20 -1.34 6.21
C HIS A 121 -6.27 -0.84 7.32
N GLN A 122 -5.68 -1.76 8.12
CA GLN A 122 -4.72 -1.41 9.16
C GLN A 122 -3.44 -0.73 8.67
N PHE A 123 -3.12 -0.84 7.38
CA PHE A 123 -1.98 -0.16 6.75
C PHE A 123 -2.41 0.98 5.83
N SER A 124 -3.71 1.27 5.80
CA SER A 124 -4.26 2.35 5.03
C SER A 124 -4.30 3.63 5.88
N TYR A 125 -4.04 4.74 5.21
CA TYR A 125 -4.15 6.08 5.76
C TYR A 125 -4.68 7.00 4.65
N GLY A 126 -5.15 8.17 5.02
CA GLY A 126 -5.66 9.17 4.10
C GLY A 126 -5.61 10.56 4.73
N ILE A 127 -5.93 11.55 3.92
CA ILE A 127 -6.00 12.95 4.34
C ILE A 127 -7.47 13.32 4.49
N VAL A 128 -7.83 13.88 5.65
CA VAL A 128 -9.16 14.45 5.90
C VAL A 128 -9.02 15.94 6.12
N THR A 129 -9.74 16.73 5.33
CA THR A 129 -9.80 18.18 5.52
C THR A 129 -10.83 18.52 6.60
N PHE A 130 -10.35 19.06 7.71
CA PHE A 130 -11.16 19.56 8.82
C PHE A 130 -11.35 21.07 8.71
N HIS A 131 -12.59 21.53 8.73
CA HIS A 131 -12.93 22.95 8.72
C HIS A 131 -13.32 23.43 10.12
N SER A 132 -12.68 24.49 10.58
CA SER A 132 -12.95 25.18 11.84
C SER A 132 -13.15 26.67 11.61
N ASP A 133 -13.67 27.39 12.60
CA ASP A 133 -13.77 28.86 12.59
C ASP A 133 -12.40 29.53 12.41
N ASN A 134 -11.33 28.83 12.78
CA ASN A 134 -9.94 29.28 12.66
C ASN A 134 -9.26 28.89 11.34
N GLY A 135 -9.96 28.23 10.41
CA GLY A 135 -9.44 27.83 9.10
C GLY A 135 -9.63 26.34 8.77
N SER A 136 -9.05 25.94 7.63
CA SER A 136 -9.08 24.57 7.12
C SER A 136 -7.73 23.88 7.37
N TYR A 137 -7.77 22.65 7.88
CA TYR A 137 -6.59 21.86 8.22
C TYR A 137 -6.67 20.49 7.56
N ASP A 138 -5.60 20.07 6.90
CA ASP A 138 -5.49 18.72 6.35
C ASP A 138 -4.84 17.80 7.38
N LEU A 139 -5.54 16.72 7.74
CA LEU A 139 -5.13 15.77 8.76
C LEU A 139 -4.76 14.43 8.13
N ASP A 140 -3.52 13.98 8.32
CA ASP A 140 -3.11 12.61 8.02
C ASP A 140 -3.67 11.67 9.08
N VAL A 141 -4.66 10.86 8.69
CA VAL A 141 -5.37 9.93 9.57
C VAL A 141 -5.26 8.51 9.08
N THR A 142 -5.11 7.56 9.99
CA THR A 142 -5.25 6.13 9.67
C THR A 142 -6.69 5.80 9.29
N SER A 143 -6.91 4.71 8.55
CA SER A 143 -8.27 4.29 8.22
C SER A 143 -9.13 3.99 9.45
N TYR A 144 -8.53 3.63 10.59
CA TYR A 144 -9.26 3.48 11.86
C TYR A 144 -9.68 4.80 12.49
N GLN A 145 -8.96 5.89 12.23
CA GLN A 145 -9.30 7.22 12.72
C GLN A 145 -10.28 7.95 11.79
N ALA A 146 -10.33 7.54 10.52
CA ALA A 146 -11.31 8.02 9.55
C ALA A 146 -12.65 7.28 9.63
N ALA A 147 -12.69 6.12 10.32
CA ALA A 147 -13.89 5.35 10.62
C ALA A 147 -14.83 6.10 11.58
#